data_AF-A0A0N1IK17-F1
#
_entry.id   AF-A0A0N1IK17-F1
#
_cell.length_a   1.000
_cell.length_b   1.000
_cell.length_c   1.000
_cell.angle_alpha   90.00
_cell.angle_beta   90.00
_cell.angle_gamma   90.00
#
_symmetry.space_group_name_H-M   'P 1'
#
loop_
_entity.id
_entity.type
_entity.pdbx_description
1 polymer ?
#
loop_
_entity_poly.entity_id
_entity_poly.type
_entity_poly.pdbx_seq_one_letter_code
_entity_poly.pdbx_strand_id
1 'polypeptide(L)'
;MAPRRQSDEDLLDARINANRLEYPEQSLVLVALIASFQPMYFSHAINGLDWYRIQNLVLYVIITAFTTYMLRQAYAVMVQSEFWGRQRHFAEVSDDKAKPLRRLRLQIAVGYTLFFLNSVFFVVSTCLMAYIFRHSDPRASYILSPTLTAALLWLIAQKNEESRQRRMRSHK
;
A
#
# COMPACT_ATOMS: atom_id res chain seq x y z
N MET A 1 -39.07 2.55 33.77
CA MET A 1 -38.22 1.44 33.29
C MET A 1 -37.80 1.76 31.87
N ALA A 2 -36.53 2.11 31.65
CA ALA A 2 -36.01 2.42 30.32
C ALA A 2 -35.39 1.14 29.73
N PRO A 3 -36.00 0.50 28.72
CA PRO A 3 -35.31 -0.49 27.92
C PRO A 3 -34.49 0.24 26.83
N ARG A 4 -33.45 -0.43 26.30
CA ARG A 4 -32.65 -0.05 25.10
C ARG A 4 -31.36 0.77 25.33
N ARG A 5 -30.38 0.21 26.06
CA ARG A 5 -28.96 0.54 25.83
C ARG A 5 -28.22 -0.56 25.05
N GLN A 6 -28.49 -1.82 25.37
CA GLN A 6 -27.89 -2.97 24.67
C GLN A 6 -28.18 -2.97 23.15
N SER A 7 -29.41 -2.62 22.75
CA SER A 7 -29.79 -2.54 21.32
C SER A 7 -28.97 -1.52 20.51
N ASP A 8 -28.59 -0.39 21.11
CA ASP A 8 -27.83 0.65 20.40
C ASP A 8 -26.33 0.33 20.38
N GLU A 9 -25.81 -0.27 21.46
CA GLU A 9 -24.43 -0.78 21.51
C GLU A 9 -24.23 -1.93 20.52
N ASP A 10 -25.18 -2.87 20.43
CA ASP A 10 -25.14 -3.97 19.45
C ASP A 10 -25.26 -3.45 18.01
N LEU A 11 -26.07 -2.42 17.76
CA LEU A 11 -26.16 -1.76 16.45
C LEU A 11 -24.88 -0.98 16.11
N LEU A 12 -24.26 -0.34 17.10
CA LEU A 12 -22.96 0.32 16.96
C LEU A 12 -21.87 -0.69 16.65
N ASP A 13 -21.77 -1.79 17.39
CA ASP A 13 -20.79 -2.85 17.17
C ASP A 13 -21.02 -3.57 15.85
N ALA A 14 -22.27 -3.82 15.45
CA ALA A 14 -22.59 -4.34 14.13
C ALA A 14 -22.13 -3.39 13.02
N ARG A 15 -22.28 -2.07 13.19
CA ARG A 15 -21.79 -1.07 12.23
C ARG A 15 -20.28 -0.90 12.25
N ILE A 16 -19.65 -1.00 13.42
CA ILE A 16 -18.19 -0.95 13.58
C ILE A 16 -17.55 -2.19 12.93
N ASN A 17 -18.10 -3.38 13.16
CA ASN A 17 -17.67 -4.63 12.54
C ASN A 17 -17.99 -4.67 11.04
N ALA A 18 -19.12 -4.09 10.61
CA ALA A 18 -19.43 -3.91 9.18
C ALA A 18 -18.46 -2.95 8.48
N ASN A 19 -17.79 -2.06 9.21
CA ASN A 19 -16.78 -1.14 8.67
C ASN A 19 -15.33 -1.65 8.81
N ARG A 20 -15.07 -2.69 9.62
CA ARG A 20 -13.74 -3.28 9.76
C ARG A 20 -13.40 -4.10 8.52
N LEU A 21 -12.38 -3.69 7.75
CA LEU A 21 -11.86 -4.52 6.67
C LEU A 21 -10.92 -5.57 7.26
N GLU A 22 -11.30 -6.84 7.22
CA GLU A 22 -10.40 -7.94 7.51
C GLU A 22 -9.67 -8.34 6.22
N TYR A 23 -8.46 -7.82 6.03
CA TYR A 23 -7.52 -8.35 5.05
C TYR A 23 -6.23 -8.79 5.76
N PRO A 24 -5.54 -9.82 5.25
CA PRO A 24 -4.31 -10.31 5.85
C PRO A 24 -3.19 -9.28 5.67
N GLU A 25 -3.04 -8.34 6.61
CA GLU A 25 -2.01 -7.28 6.57
C GLU A 25 -0.58 -7.86 6.42
N GLN A 26 -0.34 -9.04 7.00
CA GLN A 26 0.93 -9.74 6.88
C GLN A 26 1.30 -10.08 5.42
N SER A 27 0.30 -10.37 4.59
CA SER A 27 0.52 -10.63 3.16
C SER A 27 1.02 -9.39 2.42
N LEU A 28 0.56 -8.19 2.81
CA LEU A 28 1.03 -6.93 2.24
C LEU A 28 2.49 -6.66 2.60
N VAL A 29 2.91 -7.03 3.81
CA VAL A 29 4.31 -6.91 4.23
C VAL A 29 5.20 -7.80 3.37
N LEU A 30 4.79 -9.05 3.13
CA LEU A 30 5.55 -9.98 2.29
C LEU A 30 5.68 -9.45 0.85
N VAL A 31 4.59 -8.95 0.27
CA VAL A 31 4.62 -8.35 -1.07
C VAL A 31 5.48 -7.10 -1.11
N ALA A 32 5.42 -6.24 -0.09
CA ALA A 32 6.29 -5.07 0.02
C ALA A 32 7.77 -5.45 0.12
N LEU A 33 8.09 -6.54 0.82
CA LEU A 33 9.45 -7.05 0.95
C LEU A 33 9.98 -7.61 -0.38
N ILE A 34 9.15 -8.37 -1.11
CA ILE A 34 9.52 -8.88 -2.44
C ILE A 34 9.78 -7.70 -3.40
N ALA A 35 8.89 -6.69 -3.39
CA ALA A 35 9.04 -5.51 -4.24
C ALA A 35 10.29 -4.69 -3.88
N SER A 36 10.58 -4.50 -2.59
CA SER A 36 11.76 -3.75 -2.14
C SER A 36 13.09 -4.48 -2.35
N PHE A 37 13.07 -5.79 -2.62
CA PHE A 37 14.26 -6.56 -2.99
C PHE A 37 14.72 -6.28 -4.43
N GLN A 38 13.82 -5.90 -5.33
CA GLN A 38 14.13 -5.58 -6.72
C GLN A 38 15.23 -4.50 -6.88
N PRO A 39 15.13 -3.31 -6.25
CA PRO A 39 16.19 -2.30 -6.33
C PRO A 39 17.50 -2.76 -5.67
N MET A 40 17.44 -3.60 -4.63
CA MET A 40 18.63 -4.20 -4.03
C MET A 40 19.36 -5.09 -5.02
N TYR A 41 18.62 -5.97 -5.70
CA TYR A 41 19.15 -6.84 -6.74
C TYR A 41 19.76 -6.03 -7.89
N PHE A 42 19.06 -4.99 -8.36
CA PHE A 42 19.56 -4.10 -9.42
C PHE A 42 20.86 -3.42 -9.01
N SER A 43 20.92 -2.84 -7.80
CA SER A 43 22.11 -2.15 -7.29
C SER A 43 23.33 -3.06 -7.25
N HIS A 44 23.15 -4.31 -6.85
CA HIS A 44 24.25 -5.25 -6.90
C HIS A 44 24.63 -5.66 -8.33
N ALA A 45 23.67 -6.21 -9.06
CA ALA A 45 23.96 -6.90 -10.31
C ALA A 45 24.41 -5.95 -11.42
N ILE A 46 23.95 -4.69 -11.38
CA ILE A 46 24.19 -3.70 -12.45
C ILE A 46 25.14 -2.60 -12.00
N ASN A 47 24.94 -2.04 -10.80
CA ASN A 47 25.80 -0.96 -10.31
C ASN A 47 27.05 -1.47 -9.56
N GLY A 48 27.22 -2.79 -9.43
CA GLY A 48 28.43 -3.41 -8.86
C GLY A 48 28.60 -3.20 -7.36
N LEU A 49 27.52 -2.90 -6.62
CA LEU A 49 27.60 -2.68 -5.19
C LEU A 49 27.67 -4.02 -4.43
N ASP A 50 28.88 -4.44 -4.07
CA ASP A 50 29.16 -5.72 -3.38
C ASP A 50 28.48 -5.88 -2.02
N TRP A 51 27.94 -7.07 -1.76
CA TRP A 51 27.22 -7.42 -0.51
C TRP A 51 28.19 -7.74 0.62
N TYR A 52 29.37 -8.25 0.27
CA TYR A 52 30.38 -8.72 1.21
C TYR A 52 30.98 -7.58 2.03
N ARG A 53 30.87 -6.34 1.55
CA ARG A 53 31.27 -5.16 2.33
C ARG A 53 30.20 -4.85 3.37
N ILE A 54 30.55 -4.96 4.65
CA ILE A 54 29.65 -4.73 5.80
C ILE A 54 28.87 -3.41 5.66
N GLN A 55 29.53 -2.34 5.24
CA GLN A 55 28.88 -1.03 5.03
C GLN A 55 27.72 -1.10 4.02
N ASN A 56 27.90 -1.83 2.92
CA ASN A 56 26.87 -1.98 1.89
C ASN A 56 25.78 -2.93 2.36
N LEU A 57 26.11 -3.96 3.14
CA LEU A 57 25.12 -4.87 3.73
C LEU A 57 24.18 -4.13 4.69
N VAL A 58 24.73 -3.30 5.58
CA VAL A 58 23.94 -2.44 6.48
C VAL A 58 23.06 -1.49 5.66
N LEU A 59 23.61 -0.89 4.61
CA LEU A 59 22.86 -0.03 3.69
C LEU A 59 21.68 -0.78 3.05
N TYR A 60 21.91 -1.98 2.53
CA TYR A 60 20.87 -2.82 1.93
C TYR A 60 19.74 -3.09 2.91
N VAL A 61 20.07 -3.55 4.13
CA VAL A 61 19.08 -3.83 5.16
C VAL A 61 18.25 -2.60 5.51
N ILE A 62 18.90 -1.46 5.76
CA ILE A 62 18.21 -0.21 6.15
C ILE A 62 17.28 0.27 5.05
N ILE A 63 17.78 0.37 3.81
CA ILE A 63 17.00 0.89 2.68
C ILE A 63 15.87 -0.06 2.33
N THR A 64 16.10 -1.38 2.29
CA THR A 64 15.05 -2.37 2.02
C THR A 64 13.99 -2.34 3.11
N ALA A 65 14.36 -2.27 4.39
CA ALA A 65 13.40 -2.17 5.49
C ALA A 65 12.56 -0.89 5.41
N PHE A 66 13.19 0.26 5.16
CA PHE A 66 12.50 1.54 5.00
C PHE A 66 11.54 1.52 3.80
N THR A 67 12.00 1.02 2.65
CA THR A 67 11.19 0.94 1.43
C THR A 67 9.99 0.00 1.64
N THR A 68 10.21 -1.13 2.31
CA THR A 68 9.15 -2.08 2.69
C THR A 68 8.11 -1.42 3.59
N TYR A 69 8.56 -0.66 4.59
CA TYR A 69 7.68 0.08 5.50
C TYR A 69 6.81 1.09 4.73
N MET A 70 7.42 1.89 3.86
CA MET A 70 6.70 2.89 3.07
C MET A 70 5.70 2.26 2.09
N LEU A 71 6.09 1.19 1.39
CA LEU A 71 5.21 0.46 0.50
C LEU A 71 4.04 -0.19 1.25
N ARG A 72 4.27 -0.78 2.42
CA ARG A 72 3.20 -1.31 3.28
C ARG A 72 2.18 -0.22 3.62
N GLN A 73 2.65 0.96 4.03
CA GLN A 73 1.77 2.08 4.35
C GLN A 73 0.97 2.54 3.12
N ALA A 74 1.61 2.64 1.96
CA ALA A 74 0.94 2.97 0.70
C ALA A 74 -0.12 1.91 0.33
N TYR A 75 0.18 0.62 0.48
CA TYR A 75 -0.77 -0.47 0.25
C TYR A 75 -1.98 -0.35 1.19
N ALA A 76 -1.76 -0.19 2.49
CA ALA A 76 -2.85 -0.13 3.46
C ALA A 76 -3.81 1.02 3.16
N VAL A 77 -3.27 2.22 2.91
CA VAL A 77 -4.08 3.43 2.62
C VAL A 77 -4.81 3.27 1.30
N MET A 78 -4.15 2.76 0.25
CA MET A 78 -4.75 2.66 -1.07
C MET A 78 -5.76 1.52 -1.22
N VAL A 79 -5.56 0.40 -0.51
CA VAL A 79 -6.58 -0.67 -0.40
C VAL A 79 -7.83 -0.13 0.29
N GLN A 80 -7.68 0.63 1.37
CA GLN A 80 -8.81 1.26 2.04
C GLN A 80 -9.48 2.29 1.11
N SER A 81 -8.71 3.16 0.44
CA SER A 81 -9.29 4.18 -0.47
C SER A 81 -10.14 3.55 -1.58
N GLU A 82 -9.63 2.52 -2.25
CA GLU A 82 -10.36 1.76 -3.29
C GLU A 82 -11.57 1.00 -2.72
N PHE A 83 -11.38 0.35 -1.57
CA PHE A 83 -12.48 -0.35 -0.89
C PHE A 83 -13.52 0.61 -0.31
N TRP A 84 -13.31 1.89 -0.15
CA TRP A 84 -14.38 2.81 0.25
C TRP A 84 -14.97 3.55 -0.95
N GLY A 85 -14.16 3.87 -1.96
CA GLY A 85 -14.60 4.53 -3.19
C GLY A 85 -15.72 3.79 -3.94
N ARG A 86 -15.67 2.45 -3.96
CA ARG A 86 -16.67 1.62 -4.67
C ARG A 86 -17.98 1.33 -3.87
N GLN A 87 -18.23 2.00 -2.73
CA GLN A 87 -19.24 1.52 -1.76
C GLN A 87 -20.65 1.93 -2.19
N ARG A 88 -20.76 3.07 -2.88
CA ARG A 88 -22.03 3.58 -3.39
C ARG A 88 -22.76 2.65 -4.37
N HIS A 89 -22.03 1.82 -5.12
CA HIS A 89 -22.64 0.98 -6.16
C HIS A 89 -23.33 -0.29 -5.64
N PHE A 90 -23.22 -0.61 -4.35
CA PHE A 90 -23.67 -1.91 -3.81
C PHE A 90 -24.47 -1.83 -2.51
N ALA A 91 -24.81 -0.62 -2.05
CA ALA A 91 -25.76 -0.42 -0.95
C ALA A 91 -27.19 -0.86 -1.31
N GLU A 92 -27.43 -1.22 -2.57
CA GLU A 92 -28.73 -1.63 -3.12
C GLU A 92 -28.96 -3.16 -3.10
N VAL A 93 -27.98 -3.96 -2.64
CA VAL A 93 -28.06 -5.43 -2.68
C VAL A 93 -28.55 -6.01 -1.34
N SER A 94 -29.50 -6.94 -1.39
CA SER A 94 -30.06 -7.67 -0.24
C SER A 94 -28.98 -8.35 0.63
N ASP A 95 -29.15 -8.32 1.96
CA ASP A 95 -28.20 -8.77 2.99
C ASP A 95 -27.59 -10.17 2.76
N ASP A 96 -28.36 -11.10 2.18
CA ASP A 96 -27.96 -12.49 1.98
C ASP A 96 -26.79 -12.65 0.97
N LYS A 97 -26.63 -11.68 0.04
CA LYS A 97 -25.53 -11.65 -0.93
C LYS A 97 -24.42 -10.66 -0.55
N ALA A 98 -24.58 -9.89 0.53
CA ALA A 98 -23.66 -8.81 0.87
C ALA A 98 -22.27 -9.31 1.30
N LYS A 99 -22.20 -10.41 2.06
CA LYS A 99 -20.93 -11.00 2.54
C LYS A 99 -19.99 -11.47 1.42
N PRO A 100 -20.41 -12.35 0.48
CA PRO A 100 -19.53 -12.79 -0.61
C PRO A 100 -19.13 -11.63 -1.53
N LEU A 101 -20.05 -10.69 -1.79
CA LEU A 101 -19.78 -9.53 -2.62
C LEU A 101 -18.75 -8.57 -1.98
N ARG A 102 -18.81 -8.41 -0.65
CA ARG A 102 -17.81 -7.66 0.13
C ARG A 102 -16.42 -8.30 0.06
N ARG A 103 -16.32 -9.64 0.12
CA ARG A 103 -15.04 -10.36 -0.03
C ARG A 103 -14.46 -10.22 -1.43
N LEU A 104 -15.28 -10.39 -2.47
CA LEU A 104 -14.86 -10.21 -3.86
C LEU A 104 -14.35 -8.79 -4.09
N ARG A 105 -15.03 -7.79 -3.53
CA ARG A 105 -14.62 -6.38 -3.60
C ARG A 105 -13.26 -6.14 -2.94
N LEU A 106 -13.05 -6.72 -1.77
CA LEU A 106 -11.77 -6.63 -1.07
C LEU A 106 -10.65 -7.24 -1.91
N GLN A 107 -10.88 -8.42 -2.52
CA GLN A 107 -9.91 -9.06 -3.41
C GLN A 107 -9.58 -8.20 -4.63
N ILE A 108 -10.58 -7.62 -5.29
CA ILE A 108 -10.36 -6.74 -6.45
C ILE A 108 -9.61 -5.47 -6.04
N ALA A 109 -9.98 -4.84 -4.91
CA ALA A 109 -9.30 -3.65 -4.41
C ALA A 109 -7.84 -3.95 -4.05
N VAL A 110 -7.57 -5.07 -3.37
CA VAL A 110 -6.21 -5.52 -3.05
C VAL A 110 -5.42 -5.81 -4.32
N GLY A 111 -5.98 -6.58 -5.26
CA GLY A 111 -5.32 -6.95 -6.51
C GLY A 111 -4.96 -5.72 -7.35
N TYR A 112 -5.91 -4.80 -7.54
CA TYR A 112 -5.67 -3.56 -8.27
C TYR A 112 -4.60 -2.69 -7.60
N THR A 113 -4.70 -2.49 -6.29
CA THR A 113 -3.73 -1.66 -5.54
C THR A 113 -2.33 -2.25 -5.59
N LEU A 114 -2.20 -3.56 -5.37
CA LEU A 114 -0.91 -4.25 -5.46
C LEU A 114 -0.35 -4.17 -6.87
N PHE A 115 -1.15 -4.43 -7.90
CA PHE A 115 -0.69 -4.34 -9.29
C PHE A 115 -0.23 -2.92 -9.64
N PHE A 116 -1.05 -1.91 -9.34
CA PHE A 116 -0.76 -0.53 -9.68
C PHE A 116 0.49 -0.02 -8.96
N LEU A 117 0.54 -0.13 -7.63
CA LEU A 117 1.65 0.40 -6.85
C LEU A 117 2.96 -0.34 -7.14
N ASN A 118 2.95 -1.67 -7.31
CA ASN A 118 4.15 -2.41 -7.70
C ASN A 118 4.61 -2.07 -9.11
N SER A 119 3.69 -1.94 -10.08
CA SER A 119 4.05 -1.62 -11.46
C SER A 119 4.69 -0.23 -11.55
N VAL A 120 4.09 0.77 -10.89
CA VAL A 120 4.66 2.11 -10.86
C VAL A 120 5.99 2.12 -10.10
N PHE A 121 6.08 1.41 -8.97
CA PHE A 121 7.33 1.28 -8.22
C PHE A 121 8.43 0.69 -9.11
N PHE A 122 8.16 -0.43 -9.77
CA PHE A 122 9.11 -1.12 -10.64
C PHE A 122 9.58 -0.21 -11.78
N VAL A 123 8.66 0.41 -12.52
CA VAL A 123 9.00 1.23 -13.68
C VAL A 123 9.78 2.48 -13.27
N VAL A 124 9.30 3.21 -12.26
CA VAL A 124 9.92 4.47 -11.84
C VAL A 124 11.26 4.21 -11.14
N SER A 125 11.33 3.23 -10.25
CA SER A 125 12.58 2.88 -9.55
C SER A 125 13.64 2.39 -10.53
N THR A 126 13.27 1.52 -11.48
CA THR A 126 14.20 1.06 -12.53
C THR A 126 14.65 2.21 -13.42
N CYS A 127 13.74 3.10 -13.83
CA CYS A 127 14.11 4.27 -14.64
C CYS A 127 15.10 5.18 -13.90
N LEU A 128 14.86 5.42 -12.61
CA LEU A 128 15.76 6.21 -11.77
C LEU A 128 17.14 5.56 -11.66
N MET A 129 17.21 4.26 -11.39
CA MET A 129 18.49 3.55 -11.23
C MET A 129 19.25 3.37 -12.55
N ALA A 130 18.54 3.00 -13.62
CA ALA A 130 19.15 2.62 -14.90
C ALA A 130 19.49 3.82 -15.80
N TYR A 131 18.78 4.94 -15.65
CA TYR A 131 18.89 6.09 -16.53
C TYR A 131 19.30 7.37 -15.78
N ILE A 132 18.49 7.84 -14.82
CA ILE A 132 18.69 9.16 -14.19
C ILE A 132 19.93 9.18 -13.29
N PHE A 133 20.07 8.19 -12.42
CA PHE A 133 21.19 8.06 -11.48
C PHE A 133 22.25 7.06 -11.95
N ARG A 134 22.25 6.71 -13.25
CA ARG A 134 23.19 5.73 -13.81
C ARG A 134 24.65 6.12 -13.60
N HIS A 135 24.94 7.42 -13.76
CA HIS A 135 26.29 7.96 -13.65
C HIS A 135 26.59 8.54 -12.25
N SER A 136 25.66 8.41 -11.31
CA SER A 136 25.88 8.80 -9.92
C SER A 136 26.62 7.70 -9.16
N ASP A 137 27.11 8.02 -7.96
CA ASP A 137 27.65 6.99 -7.04
C ASP A 137 26.60 5.86 -6.86
N PRO A 138 26.97 4.59 -7.09
CA PRO A 138 26.09 3.43 -6.88
C PRO A 138 25.34 3.44 -5.55
N ARG A 139 25.97 3.93 -4.48
CA ARG A 139 25.35 4.05 -3.16
C ARG A 139 24.24 5.09 -3.15
N ALA A 140 24.52 6.28 -3.70
CA ALA A 140 23.54 7.35 -3.78
C ALA A 140 22.36 6.95 -4.69
N SER A 141 22.65 6.32 -5.83
CA SER A 141 21.65 5.79 -6.76
C SER A 141 20.72 4.78 -6.06
N TYR A 142 21.28 3.86 -5.27
CA TYR A 142 20.50 2.87 -4.51
C TYR A 142 19.73 3.46 -3.33
N ILE A 143 20.26 4.47 -2.64
CA ILE A 143 19.51 5.13 -1.56
C ILE A 143 18.34 5.90 -2.17
N LEU A 144 18.59 6.76 -3.16
CA LEU A 144 17.61 7.74 -3.64
C LEU A 144 16.50 7.10 -4.47
N SER A 145 16.81 6.19 -5.39
CA SER A 145 15.83 5.67 -6.34
C SER A 145 14.62 4.97 -5.67
N PRO A 146 14.81 3.93 -4.84
CA PRO A 146 13.69 3.27 -4.17
C PRO A 146 13.04 4.15 -3.11
N THR A 147 13.79 4.97 -2.37
CA THR A 147 13.22 5.83 -1.31
C THR A 147 12.35 6.93 -1.89
N LEU A 148 12.79 7.62 -2.94
CA LEU A 148 12.00 8.65 -3.62
C LEU A 148 10.75 8.04 -4.26
N THR A 149 10.88 6.87 -4.90
CA THR A 149 9.74 6.20 -5.52
C THR A 149 8.72 5.77 -4.46
N ALA A 150 9.16 5.17 -3.36
CA ALA A 150 8.27 4.76 -2.27
C ALA A 150 7.61 5.96 -1.57
N ALA A 151 8.35 7.05 -1.35
CA ALA A 151 7.81 8.29 -0.79
C ALA A 151 6.77 8.92 -1.71
N LEU A 152 7.02 8.95 -3.03
CA LEU A 152 6.07 9.44 -4.02
C LEU A 152 4.78 8.61 -4.01
N LEU A 153 4.89 7.28 -4.00
CA LEU A 153 3.74 6.39 -3.95
C LEU A 153 2.93 6.54 -2.66
N TRP A 154 3.62 6.71 -1.53
CA TRP A 154 2.98 7.01 -0.27
C TRP A 154 2.21 8.35 -0.33
N LEU A 155 2.81 9.41 -0.88
CA LEU A 155 2.13 10.69 -1.07
C LEU A 155 0.91 10.58 -1.98
N ILE A 156 1.00 9.83 -3.08
CA ILE A 156 -0.13 9.56 -3.98
C ILE A 156 -1.25 8.83 -3.24
N ALA A 157 -0.92 7.82 -2.44
CA ALA A 157 -1.90 7.09 -1.63
C ALA A 157 -2.62 8.02 -0.64
N GLN A 158 -1.87 8.87 0.08
CA GLN A 158 -2.43 9.87 0.99
C GLN A 158 -3.31 10.89 0.26
N LYS A 159 -2.88 11.39 -0.90
CA LYS A 159 -3.68 12.32 -1.72
C LYS A 159 -4.99 11.69 -2.21
N ASN A 160 -4.97 10.41 -2.56
CA ASN A 160 -6.17 9.69 -2.96
C ASN A 160 -7.16 9.56 -1.79
N GLU A 161 -6.65 9.27 -0.59
CA GLU A 161 -7.45 9.24 0.64
C GLU A 161 -8.03 10.61 0.99
N GLU A 162 -7.23 11.69 0.94
CA GLU A 162 -7.72 13.06 1.14
C GLU A 162 -8.83 13.42 0.14
N SER A 163 -8.65 13.09 -1.14
CA SER A 163 -9.64 13.32 -2.20
C SER A 163 -10.95 12.59 -1.90
N ARG A 164 -10.87 11.33 -1.44
CA ARG A 164 -12.03 10.54 -1.01
C ARG A 164 -12.74 11.21 0.16
N GLN A 165 -12.01 11.62 1.20
CA GLN A 165 -12.59 12.28 2.37
C GLN A 165 -13.29 13.59 2.01
N ARG A 166 -12.71 14.39 1.10
CA ARG A 166 -13.34 15.63 0.61
C ARG A 166 -14.67 15.35 -0.09
N ARG A 167 -14.71 14.35 -0.98
CA ARG A 167 -15.96 13.94 -1.67
C ARG A 167 -17.02 13.45 -0.69
N MET A 168 -16.63 12.74 0.37
CA MET A 168 -17.57 12.30 1.40
C MET A 168 -18.14 13.47 2.22
N ARG A 169 -17.32 14.51 2.48
CA ARG A 169 -17.77 15.71 3.21
C ARG A 169 -18.69 16.60 2.38
N SER A 170 -18.52 16.69 1.06
CA SER A 170 -19.38 17.49 0.18
C SER A 170 -20.75 16.87 -0.11
N HIS A 171 -20.98 15.63 0.33
CA HIS A 171 -22.23 14.89 0.15
C HIS A 171 -23.06 14.78 1.45
N LYS A 172 -22.68 15.54 2.49
CA LYS A 172 -23.51 15.84 3.66
C LYS A 172 -24.12 17.22 3.49
#